data_AF-G5F3Y2-F1
#
_entry.id   AF-G5F3Y2-F1
#
_cell.length_a   1.000
_cell.length_b   1.000
_cell.length_c   1.000
_cell.angle_alpha   90.00
_cell.angle_beta   90.00
_cell.angle_gamma   90.00
#
_symmetry.space_group_name_H-M   'P 1'
#
loop_
_entity.id
_entity.type
_entity.pdbx_description
1 polymer ?
#
loop_
_entity_poly.entity_id
_entity_poly.type
_entity_poly.pdbx_seq_one_letter_code
_entity_poly.pdbx_strand_id
1 'polypeptide(L)'
;MIVKTYYQDGRMDAFDTANLTDASMHRGNVVTDWSLDLSGAMREGGMLLLSMRWYPAPGQDAPAGPEGLPIARRRDGLCVVAADSEDVPRLSMVTVDGELALLRVGDGLVDCSRLAWASRIADGLPAQAVSAHQTLSMLVGDGADGIDVEAEVCRQMGFDPATYALVEGMHEMTCANQENTDERFSKGPLT
;
A
#
# COMPACT_ATOMS: atom_id res chain seq x y z
N MET A 1 -0.94 4.66 14.73
CA MET A 1 0.10 5.02 13.75
C MET A 1 1.18 5.80 14.48
N ILE A 2 2.43 5.35 14.39
CA ILE A 2 3.59 6.04 14.94
C ILE A 2 4.48 6.43 13.77
N VAL A 3 4.59 7.73 13.52
CA VAL A 3 5.49 8.27 12.49
C VAL A 3 6.80 8.65 13.17
N LYS A 4 7.94 8.20 12.64
CA LYS A 4 9.25 8.62 13.11
C LYS A 4 10.03 9.21 11.95
N THR A 5 10.62 10.38 12.16
CA THR A 5 11.52 11.04 11.21
C THR A 5 12.95 10.93 11.74
N TYR A 6 13.88 10.63 10.85
CA TYR A 6 15.31 10.53 11.15
C TYR A 6 16.05 11.50 10.24
N TYR A 7 16.94 12.30 10.80
CA TYR A 7 17.67 13.33 10.05
C TYR A 7 19.15 12.98 9.93
N GLN A 8 19.83 13.59 8.95
CA GLN A 8 21.24 13.37 8.66
C GLN A 8 22.19 13.79 9.80
N ASP A 9 21.75 14.73 10.65
CA ASP A 9 22.49 15.19 11.83
C ASP A 9 22.29 14.28 13.06
N GLY A 10 21.51 13.20 12.93
CA GLY A 10 21.20 12.28 14.02
C GLY A 10 19.99 12.69 14.87
N ARG A 11 19.34 13.83 14.60
CA ARG A 11 18.04 14.16 15.22
C ARG A 11 17.02 13.08 14.86
N MET A 12 16.09 12.84 15.78
CA MET A 12 14.96 11.95 15.57
C MET A 12 13.72 12.53 16.24
N ASP A 13 12.61 12.58 15.52
CA ASP A 13 11.29 12.93 16.07
C ASP A 13 10.35 11.72 16.02
N ALA A 14 9.40 11.66 16.96
CA ALA A 14 8.38 10.62 17.01
C ALA A 14 7.00 11.23 17.25
N PHE A 15 6.06 10.91 16.37
CA PHE A 15 4.67 11.36 16.39
C PHE A 15 3.77 10.16 16.63
N ASP A 16 3.26 10.04 17.86
CA ASP A 16 2.33 8.97 18.26
C ASP A 16 0.88 9.44 18.15
N THR A 17 0.07 8.70 17.39
CA THR A 17 -1.33 9.04 17.12
C THR A 17 -2.36 8.23 17.92
N ALA A 18 -1.93 7.39 18.87
CA ALA A 18 -2.79 6.38 19.52
C ALA A 18 -3.92 6.93 20.39
N ASN A 19 -3.81 8.14 20.96
CA ASN A 19 -4.62 8.54 22.12
C ASN A 19 -5.65 9.66 21.85
N LEU A 20 -6.40 9.63 20.74
CA LEU A 20 -7.29 10.75 20.37
C LEU A 20 -8.77 10.40 20.15
N THR A 21 -9.19 9.17 20.43
CA THR A 21 -10.61 8.78 20.41
C THR A 21 -11.22 8.87 21.80
N ASP A 22 -12.51 9.20 21.85
CA ASP A 22 -13.27 9.19 23.10
C ASP A 22 -13.62 7.73 23.45
N ALA A 23 -13.24 7.28 24.64
CA ALA A 23 -13.47 5.90 25.09
C ALA A 23 -14.92 5.64 25.57
N SER A 24 -15.78 6.66 25.61
CA SER A 24 -17.18 6.52 26.03
C SER A 24 -18.05 5.79 25.00
N MET A 25 -19.01 4.99 25.48
CA MET A 25 -19.83 4.10 24.64
C MET A 25 -20.61 4.84 23.54
N HIS A 26 -20.92 6.15 23.70
CA HIS A 26 -21.08 7.15 22.62
C HIS A 26 -21.40 8.56 23.17
N ARG A 27 -20.39 9.46 23.27
CA ARG A 27 -20.44 10.94 23.02
C ARG A 27 -19.03 11.55 23.24
N GLY A 28 -18.16 11.77 22.23
CA GLY A 28 -18.26 11.31 20.84
C GLY A 28 -17.29 11.94 19.81
N ASN A 29 -16.00 11.61 19.85
CA ASN A 29 -15.23 11.33 18.63
C ASN A 29 -15.17 9.80 18.49
N VAL A 30 -15.91 9.24 17.55
CA VAL A 30 -16.04 7.78 17.38
C VAL A 30 -14.79 7.20 16.72
N VAL A 31 -14.18 7.95 15.81
CA VAL A 31 -12.97 7.53 15.09
C VAL A 31 -12.10 8.74 14.79
N THR A 32 -10.82 8.65 15.16
CA THR A 32 -9.78 9.56 14.65
C THR A 32 -9.10 8.90 13.45
N ASP A 33 -9.11 9.61 12.34
CA ASP A 33 -8.45 9.22 11.10
C ASP A 33 -7.19 10.07 10.94
N TRP A 34 -6.05 9.39 10.86
CA TRP A 34 -4.76 10.01 10.59
C TRP A 34 -4.27 9.57 9.23
N SER A 35 -3.99 10.56 8.37
CA SER A 35 -3.42 10.31 7.05
C SER A 35 -2.08 11.01 6.92
N LEU A 36 -1.06 10.27 6.48
CA LEU A 36 0.25 10.79 6.10
C LEU A 36 0.33 10.87 4.58
N ASP A 37 0.52 12.06 4.03
CA ASP A 37 0.78 12.26 2.60
C ASP A 37 2.27 12.51 2.37
N LEU A 38 2.94 11.52 1.75
CA LEU A 38 4.36 11.59 1.45
C LEU A 38 4.67 12.51 0.26
N SER A 39 3.69 12.76 -0.61
CA SER A 39 3.91 13.50 -1.86
C SER A 39 4.30 14.96 -1.62
N GLY A 40 3.91 15.53 -0.47
CA GLY A 40 4.33 16.86 -0.04
C GLY A 40 5.86 16.92 0.12
N ALA A 41 6.45 15.98 0.87
CA ALA A 41 7.89 15.95 1.15
C ALA A 41 8.75 15.66 -0.09
N MET A 42 8.15 15.09 -1.14
CA MET A 42 8.86 14.78 -2.40
C MET A 42 8.91 15.96 -3.38
N ARG A 43 8.24 17.08 -3.08
CA ARG A 43 8.27 18.30 -3.90
C ARG A 43 9.36 19.24 -3.43
N GLU A 44 9.90 20.03 -4.34
CA GLU A 44 10.83 21.12 -3.99
C GLU A 44 10.15 22.12 -3.05
N GLY A 45 10.81 22.44 -1.93
CA GLY A 45 10.24 23.29 -0.88
C GLY A 45 9.01 22.70 -0.17
N GLY A 46 8.76 21.40 -0.32
CA GLY A 46 7.61 20.72 0.26
C GLY A 46 7.76 20.39 1.74
N MET A 47 6.66 19.93 2.35
CA MET A 47 6.58 19.57 3.76
C MET A 47 6.03 18.16 3.93
N LEU A 48 6.43 17.49 5.01
CA LEU A 48 5.79 16.25 5.46
C LEU A 48 4.66 16.58 6.41
N LEU A 49 3.43 16.28 5.98
CA LEU A 49 2.21 16.67 6.69
C LEU A 49 1.45 15.44 7.18
N LEU A 50 1.14 15.45 8.47
CA LEU A 50 0.29 14.48 9.12
C LEU A 50 -1.08 15.11 9.39
N SER A 51 -2.09 14.69 8.63
CA SER A 51 -3.43 15.26 8.71
C SER A 51 -4.33 14.44 9.61
N MET A 52 -4.98 15.10 10.57
CA MET A 52 -5.99 14.53 11.44
C MET A 52 -7.38 14.91 10.96
N ARG A 53 -8.26 13.91 10.93
CA ARG A 53 -9.68 14.04 10.68
C ARG A 53 -10.42 13.18 11.68
N TRP A 54 -11.70 13.45 11.88
CA TRP A 54 -12.44 12.79 12.95
C TRP A 54 -13.90 12.57 12.59
N TYR A 55 -14.55 11.64 13.28
CA TYR A 55 -15.93 11.23 13.02
C TYR A 55 -16.76 11.42 14.29
N PRO A 56 -17.63 12.44 14.35
CA PRO A 56 -18.54 12.62 15.48
C PRO A 56 -19.55 11.48 15.55
N ALA A 57 -20.01 11.20 16.78
CA ALA A 57 -21.19 10.36 16.96
C ALA A 57 -22.39 11.01 16.25
N PRO A 58 -23.12 10.28 15.39
CA PRO A 58 -24.26 10.84 14.67
C PRO A 58 -25.38 11.22 15.64
N GLY A 59 -25.99 12.39 15.41
CA GLY A 59 -27.17 12.82 16.14
C GLY A 59 -28.42 12.02 15.73
N GLN A 60 -29.53 12.19 16.45
CA GLN A 60 -30.77 11.47 16.17
C GLN A 60 -31.34 11.76 14.77
N ASP A 61 -31.05 12.93 14.20
CA ASP A 61 -31.50 13.35 12.87
C ASP A 61 -30.48 13.02 11.75
N ALA A 62 -29.44 12.23 12.04
CA ALA A 62 -28.44 11.88 11.05
C ALA A 62 -29.05 11.00 9.93
N PRO A 63 -28.65 11.21 8.66
CA PRO A 63 -29.13 10.39 7.56
C PRO A 63 -28.73 8.93 7.76
N ALA A 64 -29.61 8.00 7.37
CA ALA A 64 -29.36 6.58 7.45
C ALA A 64 -28.60 6.06 6.21
N GLY A 65 -27.71 5.09 6.44
CA GLY A 65 -27.00 4.36 5.39
C GLY A 65 -27.81 3.20 4.80
N PRO A 66 -27.20 2.39 3.92
CA PRO A 66 -27.85 1.26 3.24
C PRO A 66 -28.48 0.23 4.20
N GLU A 67 -27.92 0.08 5.40
CA GLU A 67 -28.41 -0.85 6.44
C GLU A 67 -29.35 -0.17 7.46
N GLY A 68 -29.78 1.08 7.21
CA GLY A 68 -30.63 1.83 8.14
C GLY A 68 -29.90 2.44 9.34
N LEU A 69 -28.58 2.27 9.44
CA LEU A 69 -27.76 2.82 10.52
C LEU A 69 -27.42 4.32 10.31
N PRO A 70 -27.37 5.15 11.37
CA PRO A 70 -26.99 6.56 11.25
C PRO A 70 -25.58 6.76 10.69
N ILE A 71 -25.41 7.63 9.70
CA ILE A 71 -24.12 7.91 9.06
C ILE A 71 -23.31 8.92 9.89
N ALA A 72 -22.15 8.48 10.40
CA ALA A 72 -21.12 9.37 10.93
C ALA A 72 -20.32 9.99 9.76
N ARG A 73 -20.34 11.32 9.62
CA ARG A 73 -19.60 12.02 8.55
C ARG A 73 -18.22 12.47 9.02
N ARG A 74 -17.20 12.20 8.20
CA ARG A 74 -15.83 12.70 8.39
C ARG A 74 -15.81 14.22 8.50
N ARG A 75 -15.03 14.74 9.44
CA ARG A 75 -14.77 16.16 9.65
C ARG A 75 -13.27 16.43 9.55
N ASP A 76 -12.92 17.57 8.97
CA ASP A 76 -11.54 18.02 8.99
C ASP A 76 -11.14 18.43 10.41
N GLY A 77 -9.95 18.01 10.82
CA GLY A 77 -9.33 18.36 12.09
C GLY A 77 -8.18 19.33 11.87
N LEU A 78 -6.96 18.90 12.23
CA LEU A 78 -5.75 19.70 12.14
C LEU A 78 -4.70 19.04 11.26
N CYS A 79 -3.70 19.82 10.86
CA CYS A 79 -2.52 19.32 10.16
C CYS A 79 -1.29 19.55 11.03
N VAL A 80 -0.54 18.48 11.31
CA VAL A 80 0.73 18.54 12.02
C VAL A 80 1.85 18.55 10.97
N VAL A 81 2.75 19.52 11.07
CA VAL A 81 3.98 19.53 10.27
C VAL A 81 4.97 18.60 10.94
N ALA A 82 5.22 17.43 10.32
CA ALA A 82 6.18 16.45 10.83
C ALA A 82 7.62 16.78 10.40
N ALA A 83 7.77 17.44 9.25
CA ALA A 83 9.00 18.08 8.79
C ALA A 83 8.62 19.23 7.85
N ASP A 84 9.16 20.42 8.09
CA ASP A 84 8.94 21.57 7.24
C ASP A 84 9.87 21.58 6.00
N SER A 85 9.83 22.64 5.21
CA SER A 85 10.64 22.76 3.99
C SER A 85 12.14 22.89 4.24
N GLU A 86 12.56 23.28 5.44
CA GLU A 86 13.98 23.34 5.83
C GLU A 86 14.47 21.98 6.35
N ASP A 87 13.56 21.23 6.97
CA ASP A 87 13.81 19.91 7.55
C ASP A 87 13.79 18.78 6.52
N VAL A 88 12.90 18.83 5.52
CA VAL A 88 12.75 17.78 4.48
C VAL A 88 14.07 17.47 3.75
N PRO A 89 14.89 18.46 3.31
CA PRO A 89 16.19 18.19 2.71
C PRO A 89 17.15 17.40 3.61
N ARG A 90 16.96 17.45 4.93
CA ARG A 90 17.81 16.79 5.93
C ARG A 90 17.27 15.44 6.38
N LEU A 91 16.08 15.02 5.94
CA LEU A 91 15.52 13.72 6.27
C LEU A 91 16.37 12.59 5.68
N SER A 92 16.84 11.67 6.51
CA SER A 92 17.45 10.41 6.10
C SER A 92 16.38 9.34 5.81
N MET A 93 15.35 9.28 6.64
CA MET A 93 14.33 8.23 6.59
C MET A 93 13.07 8.66 7.34
N VAL A 94 11.92 8.14 6.92
CA VAL A 94 10.66 8.20 7.66
C VAL A 94 10.12 6.78 7.80
N THR A 95 9.73 6.40 9.02
CA THR A 95 9.05 5.12 9.27
C THR A 95 7.63 5.34 9.78
N VAL A 96 6.70 4.48 9.39
CA VAL A 96 5.32 4.44 9.87
C VAL A 96 5.07 3.09 10.51
N ASP A 97 4.76 3.06 11.80
CA ASP A 97 4.54 1.84 12.58
C ASP A 97 5.72 0.83 12.49
N GLY A 98 6.93 1.34 12.28
CA GLY A 98 8.16 0.55 12.14
C GLY A 98 8.52 0.19 10.69
N GLU A 99 7.60 0.35 9.75
CA GLU A 99 7.84 0.11 8.31
C GLU A 99 8.41 1.35 7.62
N LEU A 100 9.28 1.13 6.63
CA LEU A 100 9.95 2.21 5.90
C LEU A 100 8.97 2.89 4.93
N ALA A 101 8.73 4.19 5.11
CA ALA A 101 7.83 4.98 4.26
C ALA A 101 8.60 5.89 3.29
N LEU A 102 9.63 6.58 3.77
CA LEU A 102 10.56 7.36 2.94
C LEU A 102 12.00 6.97 3.26
N LEU A 103 12.84 6.93 2.24
CA LEU A 103 14.29 6.74 2.37
C LEU A 103 15.04 7.71 1.48
N ARG A 104 16.08 8.35 2.02
CA ARG A 104 17.01 9.14 1.22
C ARG A 104 17.98 8.24 0.47
N VAL A 105 18.05 8.43 -0.85
CA VAL A 105 18.99 7.76 -1.75
C VAL A 105 19.69 8.85 -2.57
N GLY A 106 20.97 9.08 -2.28
CA GLY A 106 21.69 10.26 -2.78
C GLY A 106 21.01 11.54 -2.30
N ASP A 107 20.74 12.45 -3.23
CA ASP A 107 20.11 13.74 -2.93
C ASP A 107 18.56 13.68 -2.93
N GLY A 108 17.97 12.54 -3.30
CA GLY A 108 16.53 12.37 -3.45
C GLY A 108 15.88 11.55 -2.33
N LEU A 109 14.58 11.75 -2.15
CA LEU A 109 13.73 10.87 -1.33
C LEU A 109 13.01 9.86 -2.22
N VAL A 110 12.95 8.61 -1.77
CA VAL A 110 12.21 7.51 -2.39
C VAL A 110 10.98 7.20 -1.55
N ASP A 111 9.81 7.14 -2.19
CA ASP A 111 8.58 6.59 -1.58
C ASP A 111 8.68 5.06 -1.53
N CYS A 112 9.07 4.56 -0.37
CA CYS A 112 9.29 3.13 -0.15
C CYS A 112 7.98 2.34 -0.14
N SER A 113 6.84 2.98 0.17
CA SER A 113 5.52 2.33 0.08
C SER A 113 5.16 2.04 -1.37
N ARG A 114 5.35 3.03 -2.26
CA ARG A 114 5.14 2.86 -3.71
C ARG A 114 6.12 1.87 -4.31
N LEU A 115 7.39 1.91 -3.91
CA LEU A 115 8.39 0.95 -4.37
C LEU A 115 8.03 -0.47 -3.92
N ALA A 116 7.66 -0.69 -2.66
CA ALA A 116 7.27 -2.00 -2.15
C ALA A 116 6.05 -2.58 -2.89
N TRP A 117 5.08 -1.73 -3.24
CA TRP A 117 3.95 -2.13 -4.09
C TRP A 117 4.40 -2.53 -5.50
N ALA A 118 5.26 -1.72 -6.13
CA ALA A 118 5.80 -2.02 -7.46
C ALA A 118 6.61 -3.32 -7.47
N SER A 119 7.47 -3.54 -6.47
CA SER A 119 8.24 -4.78 -6.30
C SER A 119 7.34 -5.99 -6.09
N ARG A 120 6.24 -5.86 -5.33
CA ARG A 120 5.28 -6.97 -5.18
C ARG A 120 4.66 -7.38 -6.51
N ILE A 121 4.35 -6.41 -7.38
CA ILE A 121 3.83 -6.68 -8.73
C ILE A 121 4.92 -7.28 -9.63
N ALA A 122 6.17 -6.79 -9.53
CA ALA A 122 7.25 -7.28 -10.37
C ALA A 122 7.69 -8.71 -10.02
N ASP A 123 7.87 -8.99 -8.72
CA ASP A 123 8.63 -10.17 -8.27
C ASP A 123 7.75 -11.28 -7.68
N GLY A 124 6.54 -10.95 -7.19
CA GLY A 124 5.73 -11.87 -6.41
C GLY A 124 4.41 -12.25 -7.07
N LEU A 125 3.60 -11.24 -7.39
CA LEU A 125 2.21 -11.44 -7.79
C LEU A 125 2.05 -12.32 -9.05
N PRO A 126 2.84 -12.16 -10.13
CA PRO A 126 2.66 -12.96 -11.34
C PRO A 126 2.89 -14.45 -11.13
N ALA A 127 3.99 -14.81 -10.47
CA ALA A 127 4.30 -16.22 -10.17
C ALA A 127 3.26 -16.84 -9.22
N GLN A 128 2.82 -16.09 -8.21
CA GLN A 128 1.76 -16.54 -7.29
C GLN A 128 0.42 -16.75 -8.01
N ALA A 129 0.04 -15.82 -8.89
CA ALA A 129 -1.22 -15.90 -9.63
C ALA A 129 -1.25 -17.12 -10.56
N VAL A 130 -0.20 -17.34 -11.35
CA VAL A 130 -0.11 -18.50 -12.26
C VAL A 130 -0.13 -19.82 -11.48
N SER A 131 0.63 -19.92 -10.38
CA SER A 131 0.66 -21.12 -9.55
C SER A 131 -0.70 -21.43 -8.90
N ALA A 132 -1.39 -20.39 -8.38
CA ALA A 132 -2.72 -20.53 -7.81
C ALA A 132 -3.75 -20.93 -8.87
N HIS A 133 -3.69 -20.31 -10.06
CA HIS A 133 -4.57 -20.61 -11.18
C HIS A 133 -4.45 -22.06 -11.62
N GLN A 134 -3.23 -22.56 -11.83
CA GLN A 134 -2.98 -23.95 -12.21
C GLN A 134 -3.51 -24.92 -11.16
N THR A 135 -3.30 -24.62 -9.88
CA THR A 135 -3.78 -25.46 -8.77
C THR A 135 -5.31 -25.51 -8.72
N LEU A 136 -5.96 -24.35 -8.81
CA LEU A 136 -7.43 -24.26 -8.79
C LEU A 136 -8.07 -24.85 -10.05
N SER A 137 -7.45 -24.69 -11.21
CA SER A 137 -7.91 -25.30 -12.47
C SER A 137 -7.97 -26.82 -12.37
N MET A 138 -6.98 -27.46 -11.74
CA MET A 138 -7.00 -28.90 -11.48
C MET A 138 -8.14 -29.30 -10.54
N LEU A 139 -8.42 -28.48 -9.52
CA LEU A 139 -9.47 -28.77 -8.53
C LEU A 139 -10.89 -28.54 -9.07
N VAL A 140 -11.09 -27.53 -9.93
CA VAL A 140 -12.40 -27.16 -10.50
C VAL A 140 -12.73 -28.01 -11.74
N GLY A 141 -11.72 -28.39 -12.53
CA GLY A 141 -11.89 -29.18 -13.76
C GLY A 141 -12.49 -30.57 -13.56
N ASP A 142 -12.41 -31.14 -12.36
CA ASP A 142 -12.90 -32.48 -12.04
C ASP A 142 -14.42 -32.57 -11.77
N GLY A 143 -15.18 -31.46 -11.81
CA GLY A 143 -16.59 -31.44 -11.42
C GLY A 143 -17.54 -30.51 -12.18
N ALA A 144 -17.12 -29.88 -13.28
CA ALA A 144 -17.87 -28.79 -13.91
C ALA A 144 -18.63 -29.22 -15.19
N ASP A 145 -19.81 -29.83 -15.03
CA ASP A 145 -20.79 -29.88 -16.13
C ASP A 145 -21.48 -28.51 -16.27
N GLY A 146 -20.97 -27.67 -17.19
CA GLY A 146 -21.65 -26.46 -17.67
C GLY A 146 -21.24 -25.12 -17.04
N ILE A 147 -20.18 -25.08 -16.23
CA ILE A 147 -19.60 -23.83 -15.70
C ILE A 147 -18.38 -23.44 -16.54
N ASP A 148 -18.21 -22.14 -16.80
CA ASP A 148 -16.97 -21.60 -17.33
C ASP A 148 -15.87 -21.70 -16.25
N VAL A 149 -15.08 -22.78 -16.34
CA VAL A 149 -14.02 -23.13 -15.39
C VAL A 149 -13.03 -21.98 -15.24
N GLU A 150 -12.69 -21.30 -16.34
CA GLU A 150 -11.71 -20.22 -16.33
C GLU A 150 -12.24 -19.01 -15.57
N ALA A 151 -13.48 -18.59 -15.86
CA ALA A 151 -14.10 -17.48 -15.16
C ALA A 151 -14.28 -17.75 -13.65
N GLU A 152 -14.55 -19.00 -13.28
CA GLU A 152 -14.69 -19.39 -11.87
C GLU A 152 -13.36 -19.46 -11.13
N VAL A 153 -12.31 -20.01 -11.75
CA VAL A 153 -10.95 -20.01 -11.19
C VAL A 153 -10.45 -18.57 -10.99
N CYS A 154 -10.61 -17.71 -12.00
CA CYS A 154 -10.27 -16.29 -11.89
C CYS A 154 -11.02 -15.62 -10.73
N ARG A 155 -12.34 -15.82 -10.63
CA ARG A 155 -13.17 -15.25 -9.57
C ARG A 155 -12.69 -15.66 -8.17
N GLN A 156 -12.34 -16.94 -7.98
CA GLN A 156 -11.86 -17.44 -6.68
C GLN A 156 -10.52 -16.82 -6.26
N MET A 157 -9.66 -16.50 -7.22
CA MET A 157 -8.42 -15.76 -6.96
C MET A 157 -8.65 -14.24 -6.79
N GLY A 158 -9.87 -13.75 -6.99
CA GLY A 158 -10.21 -12.33 -6.96
C GLY A 158 -9.84 -11.57 -8.24
N PHE A 159 -9.62 -12.28 -9.35
CA PHE A 159 -9.36 -11.70 -10.67
C PHE A 159 -10.61 -11.71 -11.53
N ASP A 160 -10.76 -10.67 -12.37
CA ASP A 160 -11.46 -10.85 -13.63
C ASP A 160 -10.50 -11.50 -14.65
N PRO A 161 -11.01 -12.26 -15.64
CA PRO A 161 -10.16 -12.99 -16.58
C PRO A 161 -9.18 -12.12 -17.38
N ALA A 162 -9.55 -10.87 -17.71
CA ALA A 162 -8.67 -9.99 -18.46
C ALA A 162 -7.48 -9.51 -17.61
N THR A 163 -7.71 -9.21 -16.34
CA THR A 163 -6.65 -8.87 -15.39
C THR A 163 -5.74 -10.07 -15.13
N TYR A 164 -6.28 -11.29 -15.03
CA TYR A 164 -5.44 -12.49 -14.90
C TYR A 164 -4.55 -12.69 -16.14
N ALA A 165 -5.10 -12.62 -17.35
CA ALA A 165 -4.34 -12.78 -18.59
C ALA A 165 -3.18 -11.75 -18.71
N LEU A 166 -3.40 -10.51 -18.24
CA LEU A 166 -2.33 -9.51 -18.18
C LEU A 166 -1.19 -9.96 -17.24
N VAL A 167 -1.54 -10.44 -16.05
CA VAL A 167 -0.58 -10.88 -15.03
C VAL A 167 0.15 -12.15 -15.46
N GLU A 168 -0.53 -13.08 -16.10
CA GLU A 168 0.06 -14.27 -16.71
C GLU A 168 1.12 -13.89 -17.76
N GLY A 169 0.80 -12.96 -18.67
CA GLY A 169 1.77 -12.45 -19.64
C GLY A 169 3.00 -11.78 -19.01
N MET A 170 2.86 -11.14 -17.84
CA MET A 170 4.01 -10.61 -17.08
C MET A 170 4.91 -11.73 -16.55
N HIS A 171 4.33 -12.85 -16.11
CA HIS A 171 5.08 -14.01 -15.65
C HIS A 171 5.88 -14.63 -16.80
N GLU A 172 5.26 -14.82 -17.97
CA GLU A 172 5.91 -15.37 -19.16
C GLU A 172 7.12 -14.53 -19.60
N MET A 173 6.97 -13.20 -19.63
CA MET A 173 8.05 -12.28 -19.97
C MET A 173 9.22 -12.36 -18.98
N THR A 174 8.93 -12.54 -17.70
CA THR A 174 9.94 -12.65 -16.64
C THR A 174 10.73 -13.95 -16.77
N CYS A 175 10.06 -15.08 -16.99
CA CYS A 175 10.69 -16.37 -17.26
C CYS A 175 11.57 -16.35 -18.52
N ALA A 176 11.08 -15.77 -19.61
CA ALA A 176 11.84 -15.64 -20.86
C ALA A 176 13.11 -14.77 -20.72
N ASN A 177 13.07 -13.74 -19.88
CA ASN A 177 14.25 -12.93 -19.58
C ASN A 177 15.29 -13.72 -18.76
N GLN A 178 14.83 -14.53 -17.80
CA GLN A 178 15.70 -15.34 -16.94
C GLN A 178 16.45 -16.41 -17.75
N GLU A 179 15.77 -17.12 -18.64
CA GLU A 179 16.37 -18.11 -19.56
C GLU A 179 17.47 -17.48 -20.43
N ASN A 180 17.21 -16.28 -20.98
CA ASN A 180 18.19 -15.54 -21.77
C ASN A 180 19.44 -15.12 -20.98
N THR A 181 19.29 -14.77 -19.70
CA THR A 181 20.45 -14.50 -18.82
C THR A 181 21.25 -15.77 -18.55
N ASP A 182 20.59 -16.88 -18.23
CA ASP A 182 21.26 -18.14 -17.90
C ASP A 182 22.02 -18.72 -19.11
N GLU A 183 21.48 -18.61 -20.32
CA GLU A 183 22.19 -18.98 -21.55
C GLU A 183 23.45 -18.13 -21.80
N ARG A 184 23.43 -16.83 -21.47
CA ARG A 184 24.59 -15.94 -21.60
C ARG A 184 25.67 -16.27 -20.57
N PHE A 185 25.30 -16.63 -19.35
CA PHE A 185 26.26 -17.05 -18.31
C PHE A 185 26.81 -18.46 -18.54
N SER A 186 26.05 -19.34 -19.21
CA SER A 186 26.52 -20.67 -19.62
C SER A 186 27.55 -20.61 -20.77
N LYS A 187 27.48 -19.56 -21.61
CA LYS A 187 28.49 -19.24 -22.64
C LYS A 187 29.60 -18.31 -22.10
N GLY A 188 30.32 -18.74 -21.07
CA GLY A 188 31.57 -18.08 -20.65
C GLY A 188 32.63 -18.05 -21.77
N PRO A 189 33.63 -17.14 -21.73
CA PRO A 189 34.57 -16.99 -22.83
C PRO A 189 35.41 -18.26 -23.00
N LEU A 190 35.38 -18.82 -24.22
CA LEU A 190 36.37 -19.79 -24.68
C LEU A 190 37.71 -19.06 -24.89
N THR A 191 38.50 -18.89 -23.83
CA THR A 191 39.97 -18.71 -23.89
C THR A 191 40.59 -19.02 -22.54
#